data_AF-A0A938JH85-F1
#
_entry.id   AF-A0A938JH85-F1
#
_cell.length_a   1.000
_cell.length_b   1.000
_cell.length_c   1.000
_cell.angle_alpha   90.00
_cell.angle_beta   90.00
_cell.angle_gamma   90.00
#
_symmetry.space_group_name_H-M   'P 1'
#
loop_
_entity.id
_entity.type
_entity.pdbx_description
1 polymer ?
#
loop_
_entity_poly.entity_id
_entity_poly.type
_entity_poly.pdbx_seq_one_letter_code
_entity_poly.pdbx_strand_id
1 'polypeptide(L)' 'MRARPARATTLRHMTEARSLEVVFPGDTNHLGTLSGGTLMAWMDRTAYFAASRRARGTVVTRKVDELQFRVPIQVG' A
#
# COMPACT_ATOMS: atom_id res chain seq x y z
N MET A 1 24.13 17.65 -26.55
CA MET A 1 22.83 16.99 -26.79
C MET A 1 22.62 15.91 -25.71
N ARG A 2 21.88 16.20 -24.63
CA ARG A 2 21.60 15.24 -23.54
C ARG A 2 20.30 14.49 -23.85
N ALA A 3 20.34 13.17 -23.89
CA ALA A 3 19.16 12.31 -24.12
C ALA A 3 18.14 12.42 -22.97
N ARG A 4 16.84 12.51 -23.29
CA ARG A 4 15.71 12.63 -22.35
C ARG A 4 15.45 11.31 -21.57
N PRO A 5 15.08 11.36 -20.28
CA PRO A 5 14.86 10.17 -19.44
C PRO A 5 13.43 9.61 -19.58
N ALA A 6 12.92 9.42 -20.81
CA ALA A 6 11.53 8.98 -21.02
C ALA A 6 11.25 7.54 -20.53
N ARG A 7 12.27 6.68 -20.51
CA ARG A 7 12.11 5.24 -20.19
C ARG A 7 11.89 4.97 -18.69
N ALA A 8 12.40 5.84 -17.81
CA ALA A 8 12.33 5.65 -16.35
C ALA A 8 10.95 6.01 -15.78
N THR A 9 10.30 7.04 -16.33
CA THR A 9 8.95 7.47 -15.90
C THR A 9 7.89 6.43 -16.25
N THR A 10 7.93 5.88 -17.47
CA THR A 10 6.98 4.85 -17.91
C THR A 10 7.09 3.56 -17.08
N LEU A 11 8.31 3.15 -16.72
CA LEU A 11 8.53 1.96 -15.87
C LEU A 11 8.06 2.14 -14.42
N ARG A 12 8.15 3.36 -13.87
CA ARG A 12 7.62 3.66 -12.53
C ARG A 12 6.11 3.43 -12.46
N HIS A 13 5.37 3.91 -13.46
CA HIS A 13 3.91 3.72 -13.52
C HIS A 13 3.50 2.25 -13.66
N MET A 14 4.34 1.39 -14.24
CA MET A 14 4.01 -0.04 -14.39
C MET A 14 4.07 -0.83 -13.08
N THR A 15 4.82 -0.36 -12.07
CA THR A 15 5.03 -1.10 -10.80
C THR A 15 4.40 -0.41 -9.60
N GLU A 16 3.93 0.83 -9.75
CA GLU A 16 3.19 1.54 -8.70
C GLU A 16 1.77 0.95 -8.53
N ALA A 17 1.36 0.75 -7.28
CA ALA A 17 0.01 0.40 -6.91
C ALA A 17 -0.53 1.44 -5.91
N ARG A 18 -1.80 1.82 -6.08
CA ARG A 18 -2.52 2.71 -5.18
C ARG A 18 -3.86 2.09 -4.84
N SER A 19 -4.26 2.20 -3.58
CA SER A 19 -5.58 1.87 -3.08
C SER A 19 -6.19 3.11 -2.44
N LEU A 20 -7.52 3.16 -2.47
CA LEU A 20 -8.32 4.16 -1.79
C LEU A 20 -9.37 3.36 -1.03
N GLU A 21 -9.33 3.44 0.29
CA GLU A 21 -10.19 2.68 1.18
C GLU A 21 -10.98 3.67 2.04
N VAL A 22 -12.27 3.44 2.16
CA VAL A 22 -13.14 4.17 3.09
C VAL A 22 -13.13 3.40 4.41
N VAL A 23 -12.97 4.11 5.52
CA VAL A 23 -13.03 3.48 6.85
C VAL A 23 -14.49 3.36 7.27
N PHE A 24 -14.99 2.13 7.36
CA PHE A 24 -16.31 1.84 7.87
C PHE A 24 -16.26 1.47 9.36
N PRO A 25 -17.40 1.51 10.09
CA PRO A 25 -17.43 1.12 11.50
C PRO A 25 -16.86 -0.29 11.77
N GLY A 26 -17.03 -1.23 10.84
CA GLY A 26 -16.48 -2.59 10.94
C GLY A 26 -14.95 -2.68 10.86
N ASP A 27 -14.28 -1.65 10.35
CA ASP A 27 -12.83 -1.58 10.24
C ASP A 27 -12.16 -1.04 11.52
N THR A 28 -12.97 -0.55 12.46
CA THR A 28 -12.49 0.12 13.66
C THR A 28 -12.13 -0.84 14.78
N ASN A 29 -11.26 -0.39 15.67
CA ASN A 29 -11.01 -1.02 16.95
C ASN A 29 -12.04 -0.53 18.01
N HIS A 30 -11.93 -1.03 19.24
CA HIS A 30 -12.81 -0.65 20.36
C HIS A 30 -12.75 0.85 20.76
N LEU A 31 -11.79 1.61 20.23
CA LEU A 31 -11.66 3.06 20.44
C LEU A 31 -12.37 3.87 19.34
N GLY A 32 -13.03 3.22 18.38
CA GLY A 32 -13.73 3.88 17.27
C GLY A 32 -12.80 4.45 16.19
N THR A 33 -11.53 4.07 16.19
CA THR A 33 -10.52 4.46 15.19
C THR A 33 -10.13 3.26 14.36
N LEU A 34 -9.62 3.47 13.14
CA LEU A 34 -9.18 2.38 12.27
C LEU A 34 -8.26 1.40 13.02
N SER A 35 -8.61 0.13 12.97
CA SER A 35 -7.75 -0.93 13.52
C SER A 35 -6.42 -0.95 12.78
N GLY A 36 -5.32 -0.90 13.53
CA GLY A 36 -3.97 -0.99 12.94
C GLY A 36 -3.78 -2.28 12.14
N GLY A 37 -4.40 -3.39 12.58
CA GLY A 37 -4.39 -4.66 11.85
C GLY A 37 -5.05 -4.55 10.47
N THR A 38 -6.19 -3.86 10.39
CA THR A 38 -6.91 -3.62 9.14
C THR A 38 -6.09 -2.75 8.19
N LEU A 39 -5.50 -1.66 8.70
CA LEU A 39 -4.62 -0.81 7.90
C LEU A 39 -3.42 -1.58 7.34
N MET A 40 -2.79 -2.43 8.16
CA MET A 40 -1.68 -3.28 7.72
C MET A 40 -2.09 -4.25 6.61
N ALA A 41 -3.29 -4.85 6.71
CA ALA A 41 -3.80 -5.75 5.67
C ALA A 41 -4.02 -5.01 4.32
N TRP A 42 -4.52 -3.78 4.34
CA TRP A 42 -4.67 -2.96 3.13
C TRP A 42 -3.32 -2.56 2.53
N MET A 43 -2.35 -2.19 3.37
CA MET A 43 -0.98 -1.89 2.95
C MET A 43 -0.32 -3.11 2.28
N ASP A 44 -0.43 -4.29 2.91
CA ASP A 44 0.13 -5.55 2.41
C ASP A 44 -0.48 -5.94 1.05
N ARG A 45 -1.82 -5.86 0.93
CA ARG A 45 -2.53 -6.10 -0.33
C ARG A 45 -2.06 -5.16 -1.45
N THR A 46 -1.86 -3.88 -1.13
CA THR A 46 -1.40 -2.89 -2.11
C THR A 46 0.05 -3.17 -2.54
N ALA A 47 0.92 -3.52 -1.59
CA ALA A 47 2.30 -3.91 -1.85
C ALA A 47 2.38 -5.19 -2.72
N TYR A 48 1.51 -6.17 -2.50
CA TYR A 48 1.42 -7.37 -3.34
C TYR A 48 1.19 -7.02 -4.81
N PHE A 49 0.28 -6.09 -5.13
CA PHE A 49 0.04 -5.69 -6.52
C PHE A 49 1.27 -5.04 -7.16
N ALA A 50 1.98 -4.17 -6.43
CA ALA A 50 3.22 -3.57 -6.92
C ALA A 50 4.31 -4.63 -7.19
N ALA A 51 4.52 -5.52 -6.21
CA ALA A 51 5.56 -6.54 -6.27
C ALA A 51 5.27 -7.63 -7.32
N SER A 52 4.03 -8.10 -7.41
CA SER A 52 3.61 -9.10 -8.41
C SER A 52 3.77 -8.59 -9.84
N ARG A 53 3.47 -7.31 -10.12
CA ARG A 53 3.73 -6.70 -11.44
C ARG A 53 5.23 -6.69 -11.77
N ARG A 54 6.07 -6.39 -10.78
CA ARG A 54 7.53 -6.38 -10.95
C ARG A 54 8.10 -7.79 -11.16
N ALA A 55 7.56 -8.79 -10.46
CA ALA A 55 7.96 -10.19 -10.53
C ALA A 55 7.35 -10.93 -11.72
N ARG A 56 6.25 -10.41 -12.30
CA ARG A 56 5.42 -11.08 -13.30
C ARG A 56 4.91 -12.44 -12.79
N GLY A 57 4.55 -12.51 -11.52
CA GLY A 57 4.13 -13.74 -10.85
C GLY A 57 3.74 -13.54 -9.40
N THR A 58 3.40 -14.64 -8.74
CA THR A 58 3.02 -14.66 -7.32
C THR A 58 4.19 -14.31 -6.43
N VAL A 59 3.91 -13.52 -5.40
CA VAL A 59 4.88 -13.10 -4.39
C VAL A 59 4.26 -13.27 -3.01
N VAL A 60 5.11 -13.33 -1.98
CA VAL A 60 4.69 -13.39 -0.58
C VAL A 60 5.43 -12.33 0.21
N THR A 61 4.79 -11.82 1.26
CA THR A 61 5.39 -10.83 2.15
C THR A 61 6.38 -11.54 3.08
N ARG A 62 7.66 -11.22 2.91
CA ARG A 62 8.73 -11.80 3.73
C ARG A 62 8.91 -11.06 5.07
N LYS A 63 8.82 -9.73 5.04
CA LYS A 63 9.11 -8.86 6.18
C LYS A 63 8.41 -7.53 5.99
N VAL A 64 7.96 -6.96 7.10
CA VAL A 64 7.71 -5.53 7.27
C VAL A 64 8.69 -5.05 8.35
N ASP A 65 9.45 -3.99 8.07
CA ASP A 65 10.50 -3.52 8.99
C ASP A 65 9.92 -2.83 10.22
N GLU A 66 9.29 -1.69 10.02
CA GLU A 66 8.70 -0.88 11.09
C GLU A 66 7.45 -0.19 10.56
N LEU A 67 6.44 -0.08 11.43
CA LEU A 67 5.23 0.70 11.17
C LEU A 67 4.96 1.59 12.38
N GLN A 68 4.78 2.89 12.12
CA GLN A 68 4.44 3.87 13.14
C GLN A 68 3.11 4.53 12.79
N PHE A 69 2.07 4.28 13.59
CA PHE A 69 0.78 4.96 13.48
C PHE A 69 0.83 6.26 14.28
N ARG A 70 0.99 7.40 13.60
CA ARG A 70 1.21 8.70 14.24
C ARG A 70 -0.09 9.41 14.63
N VAL A 71 -1.15 9.16 13.87
CA VAL A 71 -2.45 9.80 14.05
C VAL A 71 -3.55 8.76 13.93
N PRO A 72 -4.62 8.85 14.75
CA PRO A 72 -5.79 8.00 14.58
C PRO A 72 -6.51 8.34 13.28
N ILE A 73 -6.99 7.32 12.57
CA ILE A 73 -7.82 7.49 11.37
C ILE A 73 -9.27 7.21 11.79
N GLN A 74 -10.17 8.15 11.48
CA GLN A 74 -11.58 8.08 11.85
C GLN A 74 -12.40 7.36 10.78
N VAL A 75 -13.62 6.96 11.15
CA VAL A 75 -14.65 6.52 10.20
C VAL A 75 -15.03 7.69 9.29
N GLY A 76 -15.20 7.40 7.99
CA GLY A 76 -15.56 8.39 6.96
C GLY A 76 -14.40 8.76 6.06
#